data_AF-A0A1H5HZ58-F1
#
_entry.id   AF-A0A1H5HZ58-F1
#
_cell.length_a   1.000
_cell.length_b   1.000
_cell.length_c   1.000
_cell.angle_alpha   90.00
_cell.angle_beta   90.00
_cell.angle_gamma   90.00
#
_symmetry.space_group_name_H-M   'P 1'
#
loop_
_entity.id
_entity.type
_entity.pdbx_description
1 polymer ?
#
loop_
_entity_poly.entity_id
_entity_poly.type
_entity_poly.pdbx_seq_one_letter_code
_entity_poly.pdbx_strand_id
1 'polypeptide(L)' 'MNFESNSLTLKIWDRSTIDHTLEMAITHVSTKSNAPRDLVKVTRSGPNQFTVSVTEA' A
#
# COMPACT_ATOMS: atom_id res chain seq x y z
N MET A 1 -13.10 -19.05 2.11
CA MET A 1 -11.69 -18.64 1.96
C MET A 1 -11.71 -17.21 1.43
N ASN A 2 -11.80 -16.23 2.31
CA ASN A 2 -11.68 -14.83 1.90
C ASN A 2 -10.20 -14.57 1.74
N PHE A 3 -9.74 -14.46 0.50
CA PHE A 3 -8.52 -13.73 0.22
C PHE A 3 -8.81 -12.26 0.53
N GLU A 4 -8.81 -11.90 1.81
CA GLU A 4 -8.62 -10.52 2.21
C GLU A 4 -7.19 -10.17 1.82
N SER A 5 -7.03 -9.78 0.56
CA SER A 5 -5.81 -9.18 0.07
C SER A 5 -5.60 -7.91 0.89
N ASN A 6 -4.76 -8.01 1.93
CA ASN A 6 -4.20 -6.90 2.70
C ASN A 6 -3.20 -6.10 1.85
N SER A 7 -3.47 -6.04 0.55
CA SER A 7 -2.65 -5.42 -0.48
C SER A 7 -3.52 -4.49 -1.34
N LEU A 8 -3.07 -3.26 -1.46
CA LEU A 8 -3.70 -2.18 -2.18
C LEU A 8 -2.82 -1.81 -3.37
N THR A 9 -3.37 -1.92 -4.57
CA THR A 9 -2.65 -1.52 -5.79
C THR A 9 -3.17 -0.18 -6.28
N LEU A 10 -2.27 0.79 -6.41
CA LEU A 10 -2.56 2.16 -6.80
C LEU A 10 -1.83 2.52 -8.08
N LYS A 11 -2.53 3.21 -8.97
CA LYS A 11 -1.94 3.84 -10.14
C LYS A 11 -1.83 5.33 -9.89
N ILE A 12 -0.61 5.82 -9.73
CA ILE A 12 -0.33 7.23 -9.43
C ILE A 12 0.29 7.87 -10.68
N TRP A 13 -0.44 8.78 -11.30
CA TRP A 13 -0.03 9.47 -12.52
C TRP A 13 0.59 10.83 -12.23
N ASP A 14 0.11 11.50 -11.18
CA ASP A 14 0.66 12.77 -10.72
C ASP A 14 1.84 12.52 -9.78
N ARG A 15 3.04 12.91 -10.20
CA ARG A 15 4.26 12.64 -9.43
C ARG A 15 4.38 13.48 -8.17
N SER A 16 3.75 14.65 -8.16
CA SER A 16 3.77 15.60 -7.03
C SER A 16 3.01 15.06 -5.82
N THR A 17 2.02 14.20 -6.05
CA THR A 17 1.17 13.59 -5.02
C THR A 17 1.55 12.15 -4.67
N ILE A 18 2.64 11.60 -5.25
CA ILE A 18 3.07 10.21 -4.98
C ILE A 18 3.28 9.97 -3.49
N ASP A 19 4.04 10.84 -2.83
CA ASP A 19 4.37 10.70 -1.42
C ASP A 19 3.10 10.69 -0.55
N HIS A 20 2.24 11.70 -0.71
CA HIS A 20 0.98 11.81 0.02
C HIS A 20 0.05 10.61 -0.24
N THR A 21 -0.06 10.18 -1.51
CA THR A 21 -0.92 9.05 -1.89
C THR A 21 -0.41 7.74 -1.29
N LEU A 22 0.91 7.54 -1.26
CA LEU A 22 1.52 6.38 -0.64
C LEU A 22 1.35 6.39 0.88
N GLU A 23 1.53 7.52 1.55
CA GLU A 23 1.31 7.67 2.98
C GLU A 23 -0.14 7.36 3.39
N MET A 24 -1.12 7.85 2.62
CA MET A 24 -2.54 7.52 2.81
C MET A 24 -2.79 6.03 2.61
N ALA A 25 -2.19 5.44 1.57
CA ALA A 25 -2.32 4.02 1.26
C ALA A 25 -1.74 3.12 2.37
N ILE A 26 -0.55 3.46 2.88
CA ILE A 26 0.10 2.77 3.99
C ILE A 26 -0.79 2.84 5.23
N THR A 27 -1.31 4.03 5.55
CA THR A 27 -2.21 4.22 6.71
C THR A 27 -3.49 3.41 6.55
N HIS A 28 -4.07 3.41 5.35
CA HIS A 28 -5.29 2.66 5.05
C HIS A 28 -5.07 1.14 5.20
N VAL A 29 -3.99 0.61 4.63
CA VAL A 29 -3.63 -0.82 4.73
C VAL A 29 -3.30 -1.20 6.17
N SER A 30 -2.51 -0.38 6.88
CA SER A 30 -2.19 -0.58 8.30
C SER A 30 -3.46 -0.66 9.17
N THR A 31 -4.39 0.28 8.99
CA THR A 31 -5.64 0.33 9.77
C THR A 31 -6.56 -0.83 9.41
N LYS A 32 -6.67 -1.16 8.11
CA LYS A 32 -7.53 -2.25 7.62
C LYS A 32 -7.05 -3.62 8.10
N SER A 33 -5.74 -3.84 8.07
CA SER A 33 -5.12 -5.13 8.44
C SER A 33 -4.77 -5.21 9.93
N ASN A 34 -5.07 -4.15 10.71
CA ASN A 34 -4.66 -4.01 12.11
C ASN A 34 -3.16 -4.31 12.31
N ALA A 35 -2.34 -3.92 11.34
CA ALA A 35 -0.91 -4.18 11.31
C ALA A 35 -0.14 -2.88 11.53
N PRO A 36 0.95 -2.88 12.31
CA PRO A 36 1.81 -1.72 12.43
C PRO A 36 2.38 -1.31 11.08
N ARG A 37 2.58 0.00 10.87
CA ARG A 37 3.13 0.55 9.62
C ARG A 37 4.49 -0.03 9.24
N ASP A 38 5.26 -0.50 10.23
CA ASP A 38 6.55 -1.18 10.05
C ASP A 38 6.43 -2.48 9.23
N LEU A 39 5.28 -3.14 9.30
CA LEU A 39 4.96 -4.34 8.52
C LEU A 39 4.34 -4.02 7.16
N VAL A 40 4.15 -2.74 6.81
CA VAL A 40 3.58 -2.34 5.52
C VAL A 40 4.69 -2.08 4.52
N LYS A 41 4.70 -2.85 3.45
CA LYS A 41 5.68 -2.77 2.37
C LYS A 41 5.07 -2.14 1.12
N VAL A 42 5.77 -1.16 0.55
CA VAL A 42 5.42 -0.58 -0.75
C VAL A 42 6.33 -1.15 -1.82
N THR A 43 5.73 -1.76 -2.85
CA THR A 43 6.44 -2.32 -3.99
C THR A 43 6.00 -1.59 -5.26
N ARG A 44 6.96 -1.07 -6.02
CA ARG A 44 6.67 -0.49 -7.35
C ARG A 44 6.55 -1.63 -8.36
N SER A 45 5.32 -1.97 -8.73
CA SER A 45 5.03 -3.04 -9.70
C SER A 45 5.08 -2.56 -11.17
N GLY A 46 5.12 -1.25 -11.41
CA GLY A 46 5.18 -0.69 -12.77
C GLY A 46 5.57 0.79 -12.81
N PRO A 47 5.61 1.40 -14.01
CA PRO A 47 6.08 2.78 -14.19
C PRO A 47 5.29 3.78 -13.34
N ASN A 48 3.98 3.58 -13.19
CA ASN A 48 3.09 4.42 -12.38
C ASN A 48 2.24 3.58 -11.42
N GLN A 49 2.67 2.35 -11.11
CA GLN A 49 1.89 1.40 -10.33
C GLN A 49 2.65 0.99 -9.07
N PHE A 50 2.00 1.18 -7.94
CA PHE A 50 2.52 0.89 -6.61
C PHE A 50 1.58 -0.08 -5.91
N THR A 51 2.13 -1.07 -5.25
CA THR A 51 1.41 -2.09 -4.51
C THR A 51 1.83 -1.97 -3.05
N VAL A 52 0.91 -1.59 -2.18
CA VAL A 52 1.11 -1.47 -0.75
C VAL A 52 0.55 -2.70 -0.09
N SER A 53 1.34 -3.49 0.60
CA SER A 53 0.92 -4.78 1.18
C SER A 53 1.49 -4.96 2.57
N VAL A 54 0.74 -5.58 3.47
CA VAL A 54 1.30 -6.05 4.75
C VAL A 54 2.15 -7.28 4.50
N THR A 55 3.40 -7.26 4.97
CA THR A 55 4.20 -8.47 5.16
C THR A 55 3.86 -9.06 6.53
N GLU A 56 3.30 -10.26 6.53
CA GLU A 56 3.14 -11.04 7.77
C GLU A 56 4.55 -11.38 8.29
N ALA A 57 4.79 -11.10 9.58
CA ALA A 57 6.02 -11.43 10.27
C ALA A 57 5.97 -12.85 10.85
#